data_AF-A0A5E4XJC2-F1
#
_entry.id   AF-A0A5E4XJC2-F1
#
_cell.length_a   1.000
_cell.length_b   1.000
_cell.length_c   1.000
_cell.angle_alpha   90.00
_cell.angle_beta   90.00
_cell.angle_gamma   90.00
#
_symmetry.space_group_name_H-M   'P 1'
#
loop_
_entity.id
_entity.type
_entity.pdbx_description
1 polymer ?
#
loop_
_entity_poly.entity_id
_entity_poly.type
_entity_poly.pdbx_seq_one_letter_code
_entity_poly.pdbx_strand_id
1 'polypeptide(L)' 'MSQIEFDIEWTERAAKKAEKLVPKGTPLALPPIECMPAEGDVLFLGQGDKKQPFIVVERQYHHEGEDAWTIVLILDLPE' A
#
# COMPACT_ATOMS: atom_id res chain seq x y z
N MET A 1 23.51 0.14 -5.20
CA MET A 1 22.45 0.07 -4.17
C MET A 1 21.18 -0.15 -4.94
N SER A 2 20.55 -1.30 -4.80
CA SER A 2 19.32 -1.61 -5.54
C SER A 2 18.24 -0.60 -5.15
N GLN A 3 17.57 -0.03 -6.15
CA GLN A 3 16.50 0.95 -5.94
C GLN A 3 15.23 0.16 -5.65
N ILE A 4 14.76 0.21 -4.41
CA ILE A 4 13.51 -0.43 -4.01
C ILE A 4 12.42 0.65 -3.98
N GLU A 5 11.47 0.53 -4.89
CA GLU A 5 10.26 1.34 -4.94
C GLU A 5 9.10 0.63 -4.27
N PHE A 6 8.12 1.41 -3.86
CA PHE A 6 6.96 0.91 -3.16
C PHE A 6 5.69 1.52 -3.72
N ASP A 7 4.69 0.68 -3.99
CA ASP A 7 3.40 1.11 -4.51
C ASP A 7 2.22 0.44 -3.77
N ILE A 8 1.05 1.07 -3.89
CA ILE A 8 -0.21 0.55 -3.36
C ILE A 8 -1.21 0.37 -4.49
N GLU A 9 -1.73 -0.84 -4.58
CA GLU A 9 -2.91 -1.14 -5.38
C GLU A 9 -4.11 -1.43 -4.48
N TRP A 10 -5.31 -1.22 -5.02
CA TRP A 10 -6.55 -1.42 -4.31
C TRP A 10 -7.35 -2.51 -5.00
N THR A 11 -8.01 -3.38 -4.23
CA THR A 11 -9.07 -4.20 -4.80
C THR A 11 -10.20 -3.31 -5.33
N GLU A 12 -11.03 -3.83 -6.24
CA GLU A 12 -12.20 -3.09 -6.76
C GLU A 12 -13.12 -2.57 -5.64
N ARG A 13 -13.24 -3.34 -4.55
CA ARG A 13 -14.04 -3.00 -3.38
C ARG A 13 -13.42 -1.83 -2.61
N ALA A 14 -12.12 -1.89 -2.33
CA ALA A 14 -11.43 -0.84 -1.59
C ALA A 14 -11.23 0.43 -2.40
N ALA A 15 -11.04 0.34 -3.72
CA ALA A 15 -10.80 1.49 -4.61
C ALA A 15 -11.83 2.60 -4.43
N LYS A 16 -13.13 2.26 -4.40
CA LYS A 16 -14.23 3.23 -4.21
C LYS A 16 -14.16 4.00 -2.88
N LYS A 17 -13.62 3.36 -1.84
CA LYS A 17 -13.45 3.97 -0.51
C LYS A 17 -12.12 4.72 -0.43
N ALA A 18 -11.07 4.18 -1.03
CA ALA A 18 -9.73 4.76 -1.10
C ALA A 18 -9.75 6.10 -1.84
N GLU A 19 -10.41 6.21 -2.99
CA GLU A 19 -10.52 7.48 -3.76
C GLU A 19 -11.01 8.67 -2.93
N LYS A 20 -11.87 8.41 -1.94
CA LYS A 20 -12.44 9.45 -1.06
C LYS A 20 -11.54 9.81 0.12
N LEU A 21 -10.67 8.88 0.54
CA LEU A 21 -9.88 8.99 1.77
C LEU A 21 -8.42 9.33 1.50
N VAL A 22 -7.89 8.84 0.38
CA VAL A 22 -6.52 9.01 -0.08
C VAL A 22 -6.59 9.46 -1.54
N PRO A 23 -6.67 10.78 -1.79
CA PRO A 23 -6.61 11.31 -3.15
C PRO A 23 -5.37 10.81 -3.89
N LYS A 24 -5.50 10.56 -5.19
CA LYS A 24 -4.37 10.14 -6.04
C LYS A 24 -3.20 11.12 -5.90
N GLY A 25 -2.01 10.60 -5.64
CA GLY A 25 -0.79 11.41 -5.42
C GLY A 25 -0.63 11.92 -3.98
N THR A 26 -1.49 11.53 -3.03
CA THR A 26 -1.25 11.78 -1.61
C THR A 26 -0.01 10.99 -1.18
N PRO A 27 1.03 11.65 -0.63
CA PRO A 27 2.18 10.94 -0.09
C PRO A 27 1.73 10.07 1.07
N LEU A 28 1.86 8.75 0.91
CA LEU A 28 1.60 7.81 1.97
C LEU A 28 2.88 7.63 2.78
N ALA A 29 2.80 7.92 4.08
CA ALA A 29 3.87 7.64 5.01
C ALA A 29 3.91 6.13 5.26
N LEU A 30 4.62 5.43 4.40
CA LEU A 30 4.78 4.00 4.46
C LEU A 30 5.87 3.64 5.47
N PRO A 31 5.74 2.49 6.16
CA PRO A 31 6.77 2.04 7.09
C PRO A 31 8.08 1.77 6.35
N PRO A 32 9.22 1.81 7.07
CA PRO A 32 10.51 1.41 6.52
C PRO A 32 10.47 -0.01 5.93
N ILE A 33 11.36 -0.31 4.98
CA ILE A 33 11.40 -1.62 4.30
C ILE A 33 11.54 -2.80 5.30
N GLU A 34 12.26 -2.57 6.40
CA GLU A 34 12.44 -3.57 7.46
C GLU A 34 11.14 -3.91 8.20
N CYS A 35 10.17 -3.00 8.17
CA CYS A 35 8.86 -3.10 8.79
C CYS A 35 7.76 -3.21 7.73
N MET A 36 8.07 -3.75 6.55
CA MET A 36 7.11 -3.89 5.46
C MET A 36 5.92 -4.74 5.89
N PRO A 37 4.68 -4.25 5.70
CA PRO A 37 3.48 -5.01 5.96
C PRO A 37 3.47 -6.31 5.15
N ALA A 38 3.00 -7.37 5.79
CA ALA A 38 2.75 -8.66 5.18
C ALA A 38 1.24 -8.84 4.92
N GLU A 39 0.90 -9.87 4.18
CA GLU A 39 -0.50 -10.30 4.03
C GLU A 39 -1.14 -10.54 5.40
N GLY A 40 -2.35 -10.01 5.59
CA GLY A 40 -3.09 -10.02 6.84
C GLY A 40 -2.85 -8.79 7.73
N ASP A 41 -1.80 -8.00 7.50
CA ASP A 41 -1.55 -6.78 8.28
C ASP A 41 -2.56 -5.67 7.95
N VAL A 42 -2.82 -4.81 8.93
CA VAL A 42 -3.77 -3.70 8.80
C VAL A 42 -3.02 -2.37 8.75
N LEU A 43 -3.29 -1.59 7.70
CA LEU A 43 -2.79 -0.24 7.49
C LEU A 43 -3.88 0.80 7.72
N PHE A 44 -3.55 1.84 8.48
CA PHE A 44 -4.44 2.98 8.72
C PHE A 44 -4.09 4.14 7.80
N LEU A 45 -4.84 4.28 6.71
CA LEU A 45 -4.58 5.26 5.65
C LEU A 45 -5.61 6.38 5.67
N GLY A 46 -5.18 7.61 5.34
CA GLY A 46 -5.98 8.83 5.38
C GLY A 46 -5.30 9.96 6.17
N GLN A 47 -5.96 11.11 6.26
CA GLN A 47 -5.42 12.30 6.92
C GLN A 47 -6.08 12.57 8.28
N GLY A 48 -5.25 12.88 9.30
CA GLY A 48 -5.71 13.24 10.64
C GLY A 48 -6.66 12.21 11.24
N ASP A 49 -7.83 12.66 11.68
CA ASP A 49 -8.85 11.83 12.32
C ASP A 49 -9.66 10.98 11.33
N LYS A 50 -9.43 11.14 10.01
CA LYS A 50 -10.12 10.37 8.95
C LYS A 50 -9.36 9.12 8.52
N LYS A 51 -8.35 8.70 9.29
CA LYS A 51 -7.65 7.43 9.03
C LYS A 51 -8.64 6.27 9.11
N GLN A 52 -8.58 5.39 8.12
CA GLN A 52 -9.42 4.21 8.01
C GLN A 52 -8.54 2.98 7.85
N PRO A 53 -8.97 1.83 8.41
CA PRO A 53 -8.24 0.59 8.26
C PRO A 53 -8.41 0.01 6.86
N PHE A 54 -7.33 -0.54 6.33
CA PHE A 54 -7.25 -1.37 5.14
C PHE A 54 -6.39 -2.58 5.45
N ILE A 55 -6.78 -3.75 4.95
CA ILE A 55 -6.02 -4.99 5.14
C ILE A 55 -5.15 -5.26 3.92
N VAL A 56 -3.91 -5.66 4.14
CA VAL A 56 -3.04 -6.17 3.08
C VAL A 56 -3.53 -7.56 2.71
N VAL A 57 -4.07 -7.70 1.51
CA VAL A 57 -4.54 -9.01 1.02
C VAL A 57 -3.48 -9.72 0.20
N GLU A 58 -2.52 -8.99 -0.36
CA GLU A 58 -1.42 -9.58 -1.12
C GLU A 58 -0.23 -8.62 -1.15
N ARG A 59 0.98 -9.19 -1.19
CA ARG A 59 2.22 -8.46 -1.46
C ARG A 59 2.88 -9.03 -2.71
N GLN A 60 3.06 -8.19 -3.72
CA GLN A 60 3.74 -8.56 -4.95
C GLN A 60 5.12 -7.91 -5.04
N TYR A 61 5.99 -8.60 -5.78
CA TYR A 61 7.35 -8.15 -6.06
C TYR A 61 7.52 -8.08 -7.56
N HIS A 62 7.73 -6.89 -8.08
CA HIS A 62 8.08 -6.67 -9.47
C HIS A 62 9.56 -6.34 -9.54
N HIS A 63 10.23 -6.87 -10.56
CA HIS A 63 11.64 -6.62 -10.80
C HIS A 63 11.78 -6.16 -12.24
N GLU A 64 12.15 -4.90 -12.44
CA GLU A 64 12.39 -4.34 -13.76
C GLU A 64 13.89 -4.01 -13.92
N GLY A 65 14.58 -4.74 -14.80
CA GLY A 65 16.01 -4.53 -15.05
C GLY A 65 16.94 -5.28 -14.09
N GLU A 66 18.16 -4.77 -13.89
CA GLU A 66 19.20 -5.47 -13.10
C GLU A 66 19.19 -5.11 -11.61
N ASP A 67 18.58 -3.98 -11.21
CA ASP A 67 18.75 -3.42 -9.85
C ASP A 67 17.52 -2.68 -9.28
N ALA A 68 16.37 -2.67 -9.98
CA ALA A 68 15.16 -1.98 -9.53
C ALA A 68 14.07 -3.00 -9.14
N TRP A 69 13.64 -2.93 -7.89
CA TRP A 69 12.57 -3.76 -7.34
C TRP A 69 11.40 -2.87 -6.93
N THR A 70 10.18 -3.25 -7.27
CA THR A 70 8.97 -2.60 -6.79
C THR A 70 8.20 -3.57 -5.92
N ILE A 71 7.90 -3.17 -4.69
CA ILE A 71 7.01 -3.92 -3.81
C ILE A 71 5.64 -3.28 -3.90
N VAL A 72 4.64 -4.06 -4.30
CA VAL A 72 3.25 -3.61 -4.40
C VAL A 72 2.44 -4.25 -3.28
N LEU A 73 1.79 -3.46 -2.44
CA LEU A 73 0.77 -3.97 -1.52
C LEU A 73 -0.60 -3.81 -2.12
N ILE A 74 -1.33 -4.92 -2.22
CA ILE A 74 -2.73 -4.92 -2.60
C ILE A 74 -3.55 -4.81 -1.32
N LEU A 75 -4.33 -3.73 -1.22
CA LEU A 75 -5.13 -3.42 -0.06
C LEU A 75 -6.63 -3.61 -0.32
N ASP A 76 -7.32 -4.17 0.67
CA ASP A 76 -8.77 -4.30 0.71
C ASP A 76 -9.37 -3.69 1.98
N LEU A 77 -10.70 -3.69 2.07
CA LEU A 77 -11.42 -3.36 3.30
C LEU A 77 -11.34 -4.54 4.28
N PRO A 78 -11.16 -4.29 5.60
CA PRO A 78 -11.40 -5.32 6.60
C PRO A 78 -12.86 -5.80 6.54
N GLU A 79 -13.08 -7.09 6.81
CA GLU A 79 -14.42 -7.70 6.86
C GLU A 79 -15.37 -7.02 7.86
#